data_AF-K3XD53-F1
#
_entry.id   AF-K3XD53-F1
#
_cell.length_a   1.000
_cell.length_b   1.000
_cell.length_c   1.000
_cell.angle_alpha   90.00
_cell.angle_beta   90.00
_cell.angle_gamma   90.00
#
_symmetry.space_group_name_H-M   'P 1'
#
loop_
_entity.id
_entity.type
_entity.pdbx_description
1 polymer ?
#
loop_
_entity_poly.entity_id
_entity_poly.type
_entity_poly.pdbx_seq_one_letter_code
_entity_poly.pdbx_strand_id
1 'polypeptide(L)'
;MGAKPLFTMEDAKIAFNLFCCVYGIGTLGMPSNFSRAGPVIAIIAMAFMAFANIYASVVISKVMLIAPRSVKTYSDLGEWCMGTTGRWLVLIFQIAYCLSIPCAFMVLGGTLLESLFPGAFSNSTWIILMAIMVLPVCLIPTLKEGAGAAFAGCLGTLIADVIGVSILIHGMSGHPSVPSPDLSFKQVANTFGNLSLAYGAGIVIPALQRQHSDPTRMPRVVFVTVTFISCLFLALASSGYSAVGCQISGNLLFSIYPDATTGLSALGFKPNKGMAVLAYLFMQLHITIAYAVILHPAFYVFERVLL
;
A
#
# COMPACT_ATOMS: atom_id res chain seq x y z
N MET A 1 -12.41 25.60 -30.78
CA MET A 1 -11.54 24.66 -30.05
C MET A 1 -12.23 24.26 -28.77
N GLY A 2 -12.86 23.08 -28.71
CA GLY A 2 -13.52 22.61 -27.48
C GLY A 2 -12.48 22.42 -26.37
N ALA A 3 -12.77 22.92 -25.17
CA ALA A 3 -11.92 22.72 -24.00
C ALA A 3 -11.67 21.22 -23.81
N LYS A 4 -10.42 20.78 -23.90
CA LYS A 4 -10.08 19.39 -23.58
C LYS A 4 -10.52 19.12 -22.13
N PRO A 5 -11.24 18.02 -21.86
CA PRO A 5 -11.69 17.72 -20.51
C PRO A 5 -10.52 17.67 -19.52
N LEU A 6 -10.69 18.28 -18.35
CA LEU A 6 -9.66 18.33 -17.30
C LEU A 6 -9.30 16.92 -16.81
N PHE A 7 -10.28 16.02 -16.73
CA PHE A 7 -10.12 14.62 -16.34
C PHE A 7 -11.05 13.74 -17.19
N THR A 8 -10.55 12.67 -17.80
CA THR A 8 -11.34 11.76 -18.66
C THR A 8 -11.65 10.45 -17.93
N MET A 9 -12.54 9.64 -18.51
CA MET A 9 -12.79 8.28 -18.02
C MET A 9 -11.56 7.36 -18.13
N GLU A 10 -10.66 7.62 -19.08
CA GLU A 10 -9.40 6.90 -19.18
C GLU A 10 -8.44 7.29 -18.05
N ASP A 11 -8.33 8.59 -17.75
CA ASP A 11 -7.59 9.07 -16.57
C ASP A 11 -8.11 8.41 -15.30
N ALA A 12 -9.44 8.31 -15.15
CA ALA A 12 -10.07 7.70 -14.00
C ALA A 12 -9.68 6.23 -13.84
N LYS A 13 -9.58 5.47 -14.94
CA LYS A 13 -9.14 4.06 -14.91
C LYS A 13 -7.67 3.94 -14.50
N ILE A 14 -6.80 4.80 -15.00
CA ILE A 14 -5.38 4.77 -14.63
C ILE A 14 -5.16 5.27 -13.20
N ALA A 15 -5.86 6.34 -12.80
CA ALA A 15 -5.91 6.82 -11.42
C ALA A 15 -6.37 5.72 -10.48
N PHE A 16 -7.40 4.96 -10.87
CA PHE A 16 -7.90 3.84 -10.09
C PHE A 16 -6.85 2.74 -9.94
N ASN A 17 -6.18 2.33 -11.01
CA ASN A 17 -5.10 1.35 -10.91
C ASN A 17 -3.94 1.85 -10.05
N LEU A 18 -3.55 3.11 -10.19
CA LEU A 18 -2.54 3.74 -9.33
C LEU A 18 -3.00 3.77 -7.86
N PHE A 19 -4.28 4.06 -7.62
CA PHE A 19 -4.91 4.04 -6.30
C PHE A 19 -4.83 2.64 -5.69
N CYS A 20 -5.22 1.60 -6.41
CA CYS A 20 -5.14 0.21 -5.95
C CYS A 20 -3.71 -0.24 -5.64
N CYS A 21 -2.70 0.27 -6.37
CA CYS A 21 -1.30 -0.07 -6.12
C CYS A 21 -0.74 0.57 -4.84
N VAL A 22 -1.19 1.78 -4.50
CA VAL A 22 -0.63 2.57 -3.40
C VAL A 22 -1.47 2.47 -2.13
N TYR A 23 -2.80 2.48 -2.29
CA TYR A 23 -3.75 2.34 -1.19
C TYR A 23 -3.93 0.86 -0.84
N GLY A 24 -3.16 0.40 0.14
CA GLY A 24 -3.13 -1.00 0.54
C GLY A 24 -2.64 -1.17 1.97
N ILE A 25 -1.83 -2.19 2.25
CA ILE A 25 -1.34 -2.49 3.60
C ILE A 25 -0.62 -1.33 4.31
N GLY A 26 -0.14 -0.33 3.56
CA GLY A 26 0.45 0.89 4.10
C GLY A 26 -0.52 1.66 5.00
N THR A 27 -1.83 1.54 4.78
CA THR A 27 -2.88 2.17 5.61
C THR A 27 -2.81 1.70 7.06
N LEU A 28 -2.50 0.43 7.27
CA LEU A 28 -2.49 -0.20 8.59
C LEU A 28 -1.40 0.35 9.51
N GLY A 29 -0.34 0.94 8.94
CA GLY A 29 0.72 1.61 9.70
C GLY A 29 0.46 3.09 9.96
N MET A 30 -0.57 3.70 9.35
CA MET A 30 -0.79 5.15 9.38
C MET A 30 -1.06 5.69 10.80
N PRO A 31 -1.95 5.07 11.61
CA PRO A 31 -2.12 5.52 13.00
C PRO A 31 -0.84 5.39 13.83
N SER A 32 -0.08 4.31 13.63
CA SER A 32 1.18 4.07 14.34
C SER A 32 2.27 5.07 13.99
N ASN A 33 2.34 5.51 12.74
CA ASN A 33 3.25 6.58 12.31
C ASN A 33 3.03 7.88 13.11
N PHE A 34 1.77 8.27 13.32
CA PHE A 34 1.42 9.45 14.12
C PHE A 34 1.69 9.23 15.61
N SER A 35 1.51 8.00 16.08
CA SER A 35 1.75 7.62 17.48
C SER A 35 3.23 7.56 17.84
N ARG A 36 4.10 7.29 16.85
CA ARG A 36 5.55 7.21 16.99
C ARG A 36 6.23 8.57 16.83
N ALA A 37 5.86 9.35 15.80
CA ALA A 37 6.52 10.62 15.49
C ALA A 37 5.74 11.85 15.99
N GLY A 38 4.53 11.66 16.51
CA GLY A 38 3.60 12.75 16.77
C GLY A 38 2.99 13.35 15.50
N PRO A 39 1.86 14.05 15.64
CA PRO A 39 1.07 14.52 14.49
C PRO A 39 1.86 15.51 13.63
N VAL A 40 2.60 16.44 14.24
CA VAL A 40 3.34 17.47 13.49
C VAL A 40 4.42 16.86 12.59
N ILE A 41 5.31 16.03 13.16
CA ILE A 41 6.40 15.41 12.39
C ILE A 41 5.85 14.39 11.41
N ALA A 42 4.82 13.61 11.79
CA ALA A 42 4.23 12.63 10.89
C ALA A 42 3.51 13.29 9.70
N ILE A 43 2.85 14.44 9.88
CA ILE A 43 2.26 15.22 8.77
C ILE A 43 3.36 15.76 7.85
N ILE A 44 4.45 16.31 8.40
CA ILE A 44 5.58 16.78 7.60
C ILE A 44 6.22 15.64 6.82
N ALA A 45 6.45 14.49 7.48
CA ALA A 45 6.99 13.30 6.85
C ALA A 45 6.06 12.79 5.73
N MET A 46 4.74 12.74 5.99
CA MET A 46 3.75 12.33 5.00
C MET A 46 3.74 13.27 3.79
N ALA A 47 3.74 14.58 4.02
CA ALA A 47 3.78 15.59 2.96
C ALA A 47 5.07 15.50 2.14
N PHE A 48 6.21 15.30 2.80
CA PHE A 48 7.50 15.11 2.13
C PHE A 48 7.50 13.84 1.27
N MET A 49 7.02 12.70 1.81
CA MET A 49 6.98 11.44 1.07
C MET A 49 5.98 11.48 -0.10
N ALA A 50 4.83 12.12 0.09
CA ALA A 50 3.87 12.35 -0.99
C ALA A 50 4.49 13.23 -2.10
N PHE A 51 5.14 14.34 -1.73
CA PHE A 51 5.82 15.22 -2.66
C PHE A 51 6.93 14.49 -3.43
N ALA A 52 7.81 13.77 -2.72
CA ALA A 52 8.91 13.02 -3.33
C ALA A 52 8.38 11.97 -4.32
N ASN A 53 7.32 11.25 -3.95
CA ASN A 53 6.71 10.25 -4.84
C ASN A 53 6.03 10.86 -6.06
N ILE A 54 5.28 11.97 -5.89
CA ILE A 54 4.69 12.71 -7.01
C ILE A 54 5.79 13.20 -7.95
N TYR A 55 6.82 13.84 -7.40
CA TYR A 55 7.94 14.35 -8.20
C TYR A 55 8.63 13.23 -8.99
N ALA A 56 9.02 12.15 -8.31
CA ALA A 56 9.68 11.01 -8.96
C ALA A 56 8.80 10.40 -10.06
N SER A 57 7.52 10.18 -9.78
CA SER A 57 6.56 9.62 -10.73
C SER A 57 6.35 10.53 -11.95
N VAL A 58 6.25 11.85 -11.73
CA VAL A 58 6.13 12.84 -12.82
C VAL A 58 7.40 12.89 -13.67
N VAL A 59 8.59 12.83 -13.05
CA VAL A 59 9.86 12.79 -13.77
C VAL A 59 9.95 11.51 -14.61
N ILE A 60 9.66 10.34 -14.04
CA ILE A 60 9.59 9.07 -14.79
C ILE A 60 8.68 9.23 -16.01
N SER A 61 7.47 9.77 -15.81
CA SER A 61 6.52 9.98 -16.90
C SER A 61 7.04 10.91 -18.00
N LYS A 62 7.65 12.04 -17.62
CA LYS A 62 8.22 13.01 -18.56
C LYS A 62 9.38 12.42 -19.36
N VAL A 63 10.29 11.70 -18.70
CA VAL A 63 11.42 11.06 -19.37
C VAL A 63 10.93 10.00 -20.36
N MET A 64 9.92 9.21 -19.99
CA MET A 64 9.30 8.24 -20.89
C MET A 64 8.61 8.84 -22.11
N LEU A 65 8.14 10.10 -22.04
CA LEU A 65 7.55 10.78 -23.20
C LEU A 65 8.61 11.19 -24.23
N ILE A 66 9.85 11.40 -23.79
CA ILE A 66 10.99 11.81 -24.65
C ILE A 66 11.74 10.57 -25.14
N ALA A 67 11.73 9.49 -24.36
CA ALA A 67 12.41 8.24 -24.68
C ALA A 67 11.83 7.58 -25.96
N PRO A 68 12.68 6.88 -26.73
CA PRO A 68 12.24 6.15 -27.92
C PRO A 68 11.28 5.02 -27.55
N ARG A 69 10.44 4.58 -28.50
CA ARG A 69 9.45 3.51 -28.30
C ARG A 69 10.03 2.15 -27.88
N SER A 70 11.34 1.97 -27.98
CA SER A 70 12.07 0.80 -27.46
C SER A 70 12.10 0.75 -25.93
N VAL A 71 12.02 1.91 -25.25
CA VAL A 71 12.03 2.03 -23.79
C VAL A 71 10.64 1.73 -23.24
N LYS A 72 10.46 0.53 -22.66
CA LYS A 72 9.15 0.06 -22.19
C LYS A 72 9.07 -0.18 -20.69
N THR A 73 10.18 -0.57 -20.06
CA THR A 73 10.24 -0.87 -18.62
C THR A 73 10.99 0.21 -17.85
N TYR A 74 10.91 0.13 -16.53
CA TYR A 74 11.70 1.02 -15.68
C TYR A 74 13.21 0.77 -15.86
N SER A 75 13.62 -0.49 -16.02
CA SER A 75 15.02 -0.84 -16.32
C SER A 75 15.51 -0.28 -17.66
N ASP A 76 14.67 -0.32 -18.71
CA ASP A 76 14.98 0.25 -20.02
C ASP A 76 15.14 1.78 -19.91
N LEU A 77 14.34 2.43 -19.05
CA LEU A 77 14.45 3.85 -18.77
C LEU A 77 15.78 4.17 -18.07
N GLY A 78 16.19 3.34 -17.12
CA GLY A 78 17.50 3.43 -16.46
C GLY A 78 18.65 3.30 -17.45
N GLU A 79 18.54 2.36 -18.40
CA GLU A 79 19.51 2.19 -19.47
C GLU A 79 19.60 3.41 -20.38
N TRP A 80 18.47 3.99 -20.74
CA TRP A 80 18.44 5.18 -21.58
C TRP A 80 19.05 6.41 -20.89
N CYS A 81 18.88 6.54 -19.56
CA CYS A 81 19.41 7.68 -18.80
C CYS A 81 20.91 7.57 -18.47
N MET A 82 21.39 6.38 -18.10
CA MET A 82 22.75 6.18 -17.53
C MET A 82 23.50 4.99 -18.16
N GLY A 83 23.04 4.46 -19.29
CA GLY A 83 23.62 3.28 -19.92
C GLY A 83 23.48 2.01 -19.07
N THR A 84 24.37 1.05 -19.28
CA THR A 84 24.34 -0.28 -18.64
C THR A 84 24.29 -0.21 -17.11
N THR A 85 24.98 0.75 -16.49
CA THR A 85 24.94 0.94 -15.04
C THR A 85 23.55 1.30 -14.54
N GLY A 86 22.85 2.21 -15.23
CA GLY A 86 21.47 2.56 -14.89
C GLY A 86 20.51 1.40 -15.03
N ARG A 87 20.69 0.57 -16.06
CA ARG A 87 19.89 -0.65 -16.27
C ARG A 87 19.97 -1.58 -15.06
N TRP A 88 21.19 -1.91 -14.62
CA TRP A 88 21.40 -2.83 -13.51
C TRP A 88 20.96 -2.27 -12.17
N LEU A 89 21.21 -0.97 -11.91
CA LEU A 89 20.74 -0.32 -10.69
C LEU A 89 19.21 -0.42 -10.58
N VAL A 90 18.48 0.02 -11.62
CA VAL A 90 17.02 -0.03 -11.60
C VAL A 90 16.51 -1.47 -11.50
N LEU A 91 17.09 -2.40 -12.27
CA LEU A 91 16.67 -3.80 -12.27
C LEU A 91 16.84 -4.45 -10.90
N ILE A 92 18.00 -4.30 -10.25
CA ILE A 92 18.28 -4.92 -8.94
C ILE A 92 17.32 -4.40 -7.88
N PHE A 93 17.16 -3.07 -7.76
CA PHE A 93 16.26 -2.49 -6.78
C PHE A 93 14.80 -2.77 -7.08
N GLN A 94 14.41 -2.81 -8.36
CA GLN A 94 13.04 -3.16 -8.76
C GLN A 94 12.71 -4.61 -8.40
N ILE A 95 13.60 -5.57 -8.72
CA ILE A 95 13.38 -6.99 -8.36
C ILE A 95 13.40 -7.17 -6.85
N ALA A 96 14.34 -6.53 -6.13
CA ALA A 96 14.38 -6.57 -4.68
C ALA A 96 13.06 -6.07 -4.05
N TYR A 97 12.51 -4.97 -4.57
CA TYR A 97 11.22 -4.44 -4.13
C TYR A 97 10.07 -5.41 -4.47
N CYS A 98 10.00 -5.88 -5.71
CA CYS A 98 8.96 -6.79 -6.18
C CYS A 98 9.00 -8.15 -5.49
N LEU A 99 10.10 -8.55 -4.85
CA LEU A 99 10.17 -9.77 -4.03
C LEU A 99 9.89 -9.49 -2.54
N SER A 100 10.38 -8.37 -2.02
CA SER A 100 10.28 -8.05 -0.59
C SER A 100 8.86 -7.70 -0.16
N ILE A 101 8.11 -6.93 -0.96
CA ILE A 101 6.73 -6.56 -0.60
C ILE A 101 5.80 -7.78 -0.60
N PRO A 102 5.81 -8.66 -1.61
CA PRO A 102 5.03 -9.90 -1.58
C PRO A 102 5.41 -10.84 -0.43
N CYS A 103 6.68 -10.89 -0.03
CA CYS A 103 7.07 -11.61 1.19
C CYS A 103 6.39 -11.03 2.45
N ALA A 104 6.37 -9.70 2.60
CA ALA A 104 5.66 -9.05 3.70
C ALA A 104 4.15 -9.34 3.68
N PHE A 105 3.56 -9.46 2.50
CA PHE A 105 2.15 -9.81 2.30
C PHE A 105 1.86 -11.25 2.77
N MET A 106 2.73 -12.21 2.45
CA MET A 106 2.57 -13.58 2.93
C MET A 106 2.65 -13.66 4.45
N VAL A 107 3.62 -12.98 5.07
CA VAL A 107 3.77 -12.94 6.54
C VAL A 107 2.54 -12.30 7.17
N LEU A 108 2.09 -11.14 6.67
CA LEU A 108 0.90 -10.46 7.18
C LEU A 108 -0.35 -11.36 7.05
N GLY A 109 -0.59 -11.95 5.88
CA GLY A 109 -1.71 -12.84 5.65
C GLY A 109 -1.67 -14.10 6.53
N GLY A 110 -0.47 -14.66 6.76
CA GLY A 110 -0.28 -15.79 7.67
C GLY A 110 -0.64 -15.45 9.11
N THR A 111 -0.18 -14.29 9.61
CA THR A 111 -0.50 -13.82 10.97
C THR A 111 -1.99 -13.48 11.14
N LEU A 112 -2.65 -12.93 10.11
CA LEU A 112 -4.09 -12.69 10.14
C LEU A 112 -4.87 -14.01 10.25
N LEU A 113 -4.51 -15.03 9.46
CA LEU A 113 -5.15 -16.35 9.50
C LEU A 113 -4.91 -17.09 10.81
N GLU A 114 -3.70 -17.02 11.37
CA GLU A 114 -3.39 -17.58 12.68
C GLU A 114 -4.27 -16.95 13.78
N SER A 115 -4.49 -15.64 13.72
CA SER A 115 -5.36 -14.92 14.65
C SER A 115 -6.86 -15.27 14.47
N LEU A 116 -7.28 -15.56 13.23
CA LEU A 116 -8.64 -15.97 12.91
C LEU A 116 -8.95 -17.40 13.35
N PHE A 117 -7.97 -18.30 13.19
CA PHE A 117 -8.09 -19.73 13.46
C PHE A 117 -7.02 -20.18 14.48
N PRO A 118 -7.10 -19.69 15.73
CA PRO A 118 -6.10 -20.00 16.74
C PRO A 118 -6.06 -21.51 17.02
N GLY A 119 -4.85 -22.07 17.04
CA GLY A 119 -4.63 -23.50 17.30
C GLY A 119 -4.88 -24.44 16.12
N ALA A 120 -5.32 -23.95 14.95
CA ALA A 120 -5.52 -24.79 13.77
C ALA A 120 -4.19 -25.18 13.08
N PHE A 121 -3.33 -24.19 12.83
CA PHE A 121 -2.01 -24.38 12.24
C PHE A 121 -1.00 -23.38 12.79
N SER A 122 0.30 -23.70 12.69
CA SER A 122 1.38 -22.76 13.03
C SER A 122 1.44 -21.59 12.05
N ASN A 123 1.98 -20.44 12.47
CA ASN A 123 2.22 -19.29 11.59
C ASN A 123 2.92 -19.68 10.27
N SER A 124 4.01 -20.46 10.36
CA SER A 124 4.77 -20.92 9.20
C SER A 124 3.92 -21.73 8.22
N THR A 125 3.03 -22.58 8.73
CA THR A 125 2.10 -23.35 7.90
C THR A 125 1.09 -22.43 7.21
N TRP A 126 0.55 -21.42 7.92
CA TRP A 126 -0.34 -20.44 7.32
C TRP A 126 0.34 -19.61 6.22
N ILE A 127 1.62 -19.26 6.39
CA ILE A 127 2.42 -18.59 5.35
C ILE A 127 2.54 -19.49 4.10
N ILE A 128 2.80 -20.78 4.26
CA ILE A 128 2.88 -21.73 3.13
C ILE A 128 1.52 -21.86 2.43
N LEU A 129 0.43 -21.98 3.20
CA LEU A 129 -0.92 -22.03 2.65
C LEU A 129 -1.26 -20.73 1.91
N MET A 130 -0.84 -19.57 2.42
CA MET A 130 -0.95 -18.30 1.73
C MET A 130 -0.24 -18.30 0.39
N ALA A 131 0.99 -18.80 0.33
CA ALA A 131 1.73 -18.93 -0.92
C ALA A 131 0.95 -19.76 -1.94
N ILE A 132 0.34 -20.88 -1.52
CA ILE A 132 -0.47 -21.73 -2.40
C ILE A 132 -1.74 -21.00 -2.87
N MET A 133 -2.42 -20.28 -1.98
CA MET A 133 -3.68 -19.56 -2.30
C MET A 133 -3.48 -18.40 -3.27
N VAL A 134 -2.32 -17.75 -3.28
CA VAL A 134 -2.05 -16.63 -4.20
C VAL A 134 -1.61 -17.08 -5.59
N LEU A 135 -1.12 -18.32 -5.76
CA LEU A 135 -0.64 -18.84 -7.05
C LEU A 135 -1.64 -18.68 -8.21
N PRO A 136 -2.94 -19.04 -8.07
CA PRO A 136 -3.90 -18.88 -9.17
C PRO A 136 -4.08 -17.42 -9.60
N VAL A 137 -3.96 -16.48 -8.65
CA VAL A 137 -4.10 -15.04 -8.92
C VAL A 137 -2.87 -14.52 -9.68
N CYS A 138 -1.69 -15.05 -9.40
CA CYS A 138 -0.46 -14.74 -10.12
C CYS A 138 -0.46 -15.20 -11.58
N LEU A 139 -1.30 -16.17 -11.94
CA LEU A 139 -1.43 -16.67 -13.32
C LEU A 139 -2.32 -15.78 -14.20
N ILE A 140 -2.93 -14.72 -13.66
CA ILE A 140 -3.71 -13.77 -14.45
C ILE A 140 -2.73 -12.91 -15.27
N PRO A 141 -2.73 -13.02 -16.61
CA PRO A 141 -1.62 -12.55 -17.44
C PRO A 141 -1.54 -11.02 -17.54
N THR A 142 -2.65 -10.30 -17.35
CA THR A 142 -2.66 -8.83 -17.50
C THR A 142 -3.40 -8.10 -16.38
N LEU A 143 -2.88 -6.91 -16.03
CA LEU A 143 -3.55 -5.97 -15.11
C LEU A 143 -4.94 -5.53 -15.61
N LYS A 144 -5.21 -5.64 -16.92
CA LYS A 144 -6.52 -5.33 -17.51
C LYS A 144 -7.55 -6.41 -17.20
N GLU A 145 -7.16 -7.68 -17.30
CA GLU A 145 -8.01 -8.82 -16.93
C GLU A 145 -8.19 -8.92 -15.41
N GLY A 146 -7.19 -8.46 -14.65
CA GLY A 146 -7.23 -8.35 -13.19
C GLY A 146 -7.94 -7.11 -12.64
N ALA A 147 -8.51 -6.22 -13.46
CA ALA A 147 -9.05 -4.93 -12.99
C ALA A 147 -10.20 -5.11 -11.97
N GLY A 148 -11.06 -6.11 -12.17
CA GLY A 148 -12.13 -6.45 -11.21
C GLY A 148 -11.59 -6.98 -9.88
N ALA A 149 -10.54 -7.80 -9.93
CA ALA A 149 -9.86 -8.26 -8.73
C ALA A 149 -9.19 -7.07 -8.01
N ALA A 150 -8.39 -6.26 -8.71
CA ALA A 150 -7.78 -5.05 -8.15
C ALA A 150 -8.81 -4.13 -7.49
N PHE A 151 -10.00 -4.00 -8.09
CA PHE A 151 -11.12 -3.28 -7.48
C PHE A 151 -11.59 -3.90 -6.18
N ALA A 152 -11.84 -5.21 -6.16
CA ALA A 152 -12.25 -5.92 -4.95
C ALA A 152 -11.19 -5.81 -3.83
N GLY A 153 -9.90 -5.92 -4.17
CA GLY A 153 -8.81 -5.79 -3.22
C GLY A 153 -8.70 -4.39 -2.63
N CYS A 154 -8.87 -3.35 -3.44
CA CYS A 154 -8.83 -1.97 -2.99
C CYS A 154 -10.05 -1.60 -2.12
N LEU A 155 -11.24 -2.04 -2.52
CA LEU A 155 -12.45 -1.90 -1.72
C LEU A 155 -12.32 -2.64 -0.38
N GLY A 156 -11.67 -3.82 -0.38
CA GLY A 156 -11.32 -4.55 0.82
C GLY A 156 -10.50 -3.71 1.80
N THR A 157 -9.45 -3.01 1.33
CA THR A 157 -8.67 -2.10 2.19
C THR A 157 -9.53 -1.00 2.77
N LEU A 158 -10.32 -0.31 1.94
CA LEU A 158 -11.16 0.80 2.40
C LEU A 158 -12.17 0.34 3.47
N ILE A 159 -12.81 -0.81 3.26
CA ILE A 159 -13.77 -1.36 4.23
C ILE A 159 -13.03 -1.78 5.51
N ALA A 160 -11.88 -2.46 5.40
CA ALA A 160 -11.08 -2.86 6.56
C ALA A 160 -10.61 -1.65 7.38
N ASP A 161 -10.18 -0.57 6.72
CA ASP A 161 -9.77 0.68 7.35
C ASP A 161 -10.93 1.36 8.09
N VAL A 162 -12.09 1.48 7.42
CA VAL A 162 -13.29 2.09 8.01
C VAL A 162 -13.76 1.30 9.23
N ILE A 163 -13.85 -0.03 9.12
CA ILE A 163 -14.22 -0.89 10.25
C ILE A 163 -13.17 -0.77 11.35
N GLY A 164 -11.88 -0.82 11.00
CA GLY A 164 -10.80 -0.82 11.97
C GLY A 164 -10.73 0.45 12.80
N VAL A 165 -10.82 1.62 12.15
CA VAL A 165 -10.88 2.91 12.85
C VAL A 165 -12.20 3.09 13.59
N SER A 166 -13.32 2.60 13.08
CA SER A 166 -14.60 2.67 13.80
C SER A 166 -14.57 1.88 15.11
N ILE A 167 -14.01 0.66 15.10
CA ILE A 167 -13.81 -0.15 16.31
C ILE A 167 -12.87 0.59 17.28
N LEU A 168 -11.80 1.19 16.76
CA LEU A 168 -10.83 1.92 17.57
C LEU A 168 -11.46 3.12 18.29
N ILE A 169 -12.15 4.00 17.55
CA ILE A 169 -12.78 5.21 18.10
C ILE A 169 -13.87 4.83 19.12
N HIS A 170 -14.72 3.85 18.79
CA HIS A 170 -15.79 3.42 19.69
C HIS A 170 -15.23 2.73 20.93
N GLY A 171 -14.24 1.85 20.75
CA GLY A 171 -13.61 1.10 21.83
C GLY A 171 -12.87 1.98 22.84
N MET A 172 -12.29 3.08 22.37
CA MET A 172 -11.58 4.06 23.20
C MET A 172 -12.48 5.20 23.69
N SER A 173 -13.79 5.13 23.47
CA SER A 173 -14.72 6.17 23.94
C SER A 173 -14.73 6.24 25.47
N GLY A 174 -14.52 7.44 26.01
CA GLY A 174 -14.47 7.67 27.47
C GLY A 174 -13.11 7.43 28.13
N HIS A 175 -12.05 7.13 27.36
CA HIS A 175 -10.69 7.07 27.91
C HIS A 175 -10.14 8.47 28.25
N PRO A 176 -9.17 8.57 29.19
CA PRO A 176 -8.49 9.82 29.53
C PRO A 176 -7.80 10.47 28.34
N SER A 177 -7.37 11.73 28.49
CA SER A 177 -6.62 12.45 27.46
C SER A 177 -5.48 11.61 26.91
N VAL A 178 -5.40 11.55 25.58
CA VAL A 178 -4.42 10.74 24.87
C VAL A 178 -2.99 11.11 25.25
N PRO A 179 -2.11 10.12 25.53
CA PRO A 179 -0.74 10.40 25.91
C PRO A 179 0.07 10.95 24.73
N SER A 180 0.92 11.93 25.04
CA SER A 180 1.86 12.50 24.07
C SER A 180 2.96 11.49 23.71
N PRO A 181 3.42 11.49 22.45
CA PRO A 181 4.48 10.60 22.00
C PRO A 181 5.84 11.03 22.56
N ASP A 182 6.64 10.05 22.99
CA ASP A 182 8.03 10.28 23.38
C ASP A 182 8.92 10.23 22.14
N LEU A 183 9.36 11.40 21.66
CA LEU A 183 10.04 11.52 20.38
C LEU A 183 11.46 10.97 20.47
N SER A 184 11.70 9.86 19.78
CA SER A 184 13.05 9.34 19.54
C SER A 184 13.41 9.35 18.06
N PHE A 185 14.68 9.57 17.75
CA PHE A 185 15.18 9.49 16.37
C PHE A 185 14.80 8.16 15.70
N LYS A 186 14.87 7.05 16.46
CA LYS A 186 14.49 5.72 15.99
C LYS A 186 13.02 5.66 15.56
N GLN A 187 12.11 6.22 16.34
CA GLN A 187 10.67 6.22 16.03
C GLN A 187 10.33 7.12 14.83
N VAL A 188 11.00 8.27 14.73
CA VAL A 188 10.86 9.16 13.56
C VAL A 188 11.40 8.46 12.31
N ALA A 189 12.59 7.87 12.36
CA ALA A 189 13.17 7.14 11.23
C ALA A 189 12.28 5.97 10.78
N ASN A 190 11.72 5.21 11.72
CA ASN A 190 10.76 4.14 11.42
C ASN A 190 9.49 4.68 10.73
N THR A 191 9.03 5.88 11.10
CA THR A 191 7.87 6.53 10.46
C THR A 191 8.16 6.87 9.00
N PHE A 192 9.35 7.42 8.70
CA PHE A 192 9.79 7.65 7.32
C PHE A 192 9.89 6.35 6.52
N GLY A 193 10.43 5.28 7.11
CA GLY A 193 10.51 3.96 6.46
C GLY A 193 9.13 3.40 6.12
N ASN A 194 8.20 3.43 7.06
CA ASN A 194 6.81 3.00 6.84
C ASN A 194 6.10 3.84 5.76
N LEU A 195 6.28 5.17 5.78
CA LEU A 195 5.70 6.05 4.77
C LEU A 195 6.33 5.84 3.38
N SER A 196 7.63 5.51 3.32
CA SER A 196 8.29 5.15 2.06
C SER A 196 7.71 3.91 1.43
N LEU A 197 7.35 2.92 2.25
CA LEU A 197 6.62 1.74 1.79
C LEU A 197 5.24 2.13 1.26
N ALA A 198 4.49 2.93 2.03
CA ALA A 198 3.11 3.30 1.69
C ALA A 198 2.98 4.14 0.40
N TYR A 199 3.94 5.02 0.11
CA TYR A 199 3.93 5.85 -1.10
C TYR A 199 4.67 5.24 -2.29
N GLY A 200 5.26 4.04 -2.18
CA GLY A 200 6.16 3.47 -3.19
C GLY A 200 5.50 3.06 -4.51
N ALA A 201 5.07 4.02 -5.34
CA ALA A 201 4.35 3.77 -6.59
C ALA A 201 5.22 3.77 -7.86
N GLY A 202 6.46 4.28 -7.77
CA GLY A 202 7.30 4.58 -8.92
C GLY A 202 7.50 3.42 -9.90
N ILE A 203 7.56 2.19 -9.38
CA ILE A 203 7.81 0.97 -10.17
C ILE A 203 6.67 0.64 -11.16
N VAL A 204 5.44 1.06 -10.88
CA VAL A 204 4.27 0.78 -11.73
C VAL A 204 3.99 1.89 -12.74
N ILE A 205 4.59 3.07 -12.57
CA ILE A 205 4.34 4.24 -13.44
C ILE A 205 4.61 3.92 -14.92
N PRO A 206 5.73 3.27 -15.31
CA PRO A 206 5.95 2.91 -16.71
C PRO A 206 4.90 1.96 -17.30
N ALA A 207 4.42 1.01 -16.50
CA ALA A 207 3.38 0.08 -16.92
C ALA A 207 2.03 0.78 -17.10
N LEU A 208 1.66 1.64 -16.14
CA LEU A 208 0.43 2.43 -16.18
C LEU A 208 0.42 3.43 -17.34
N GLN A 209 1.54 4.11 -17.58
CA GLN A 209 1.67 5.08 -18.68
C GLN A 209 1.46 4.42 -20.04
N ARG A 210 1.98 3.19 -20.25
CA ARG A 210 1.78 2.46 -21.50
C ARG A 210 0.34 2.02 -21.75
N GLN A 211 -0.48 1.96 -20.70
CA GLN A 211 -1.90 1.60 -20.82
C GLN A 211 -2.79 2.80 -21.17
N HIS A 212 -2.27 4.03 -21.06
CA HIS A 212 -2.99 5.26 -21.37
C HIS A 212 -2.76 5.68 -22.83
N SER A 213 -3.83 5.98 -23.56
CA SER A 213 -3.80 6.37 -24.97
C SER A 213 -3.12 7.72 -25.19
N ASP A 214 -3.29 8.67 -24.27
CA ASP A 214 -2.56 9.94 -24.21
C ASP A 214 -1.63 10.04 -22.97
N PRO A 215 -0.38 9.54 -23.05
CA PRO A 215 0.52 9.48 -21.90
C PRO A 215 0.95 10.86 -21.37
N THR A 216 0.69 11.96 -22.09
CA THR A 216 1.01 13.33 -21.64
C THR A 216 0.20 13.76 -20.41
N ARG A 217 -0.89 13.03 -20.12
CA ARG A 217 -1.82 13.31 -19.01
C ARG A 217 -1.42 12.61 -17.71
N MET A 218 -0.47 11.66 -17.76
CA MET A 218 0.02 10.92 -16.59
C MET A 218 0.46 11.81 -15.41
N PRO A 219 1.19 12.93 -15.59
CA PRO A 219 1.55 13.80 -14.47
C PRO A 219 0.33 14.31 -13.68
N ARG A 220 -0.77 14.63 -14.37
CA ARG A 220 -2.01 15.07 -13.73
C ARG A 220 -2.69 13.93 -12.99
N VAL A 221 -2.75 12.75 -13.62
CA VAL A 221 -3.31 11.52 -13.02
C VAL A 221 -2.58 11.18 -11.71
N VAL A 222 -1.24 11.19 -11.73
CA VAL A 222 -0.40 10.95 -10.56
C VAL A 222 -0.69 11.97 -9.46
N PHE A 223 -0.68 13.26 -9.79
CA PHE A 223 -0.90 14.32 -8.81
C PHE A 223 -2.26 14.19 -8.12
N VAL A 224 -3.35 14.03 -8.88
CA VAL A 224 -4.71 13.89 -8.33
C VAL A 224 -4.82 12.64 -7.46
N THR A 225 -4.31 11.51 -7.94
CA THR A 225 -4.43 10.22 -7.24
C THR A 225 -3.65 10.22 -5.94
N VAL A 226 -2.37 10.61 -5.96
CA VAL A 226 -1.52 10.58 -4.75
C VAL A 226 -1.99 11.63 -3.74
N THR A 227 -2.49 12.78 -4.18
CA THR A 227 -3.10 13.77 -3.27
C THR A 227 -4.34 13.19 -2.59
N PHE A 228 -5.24 12.54 -3.35
CA PHE A 228 -6.42 11.89 -2.78
C PHE A 228 -6.06 10.80 -1.75
N ILE A 229 -5.07 9.96 -2.06
CA ILE A 229 -4.53 8.96 -1.13
C ILE A 229 -3.98 9.61 0.13
N SER A 230 -3.24 10.71 -0.02
CA SER A 230 -2.65 11.43 1.10
C SER A 230 -3.74 11.97 2.03
N CYS A 231 -4.86 12.47 1.49
CA CYS A 231 -6.02 12.88 2.28
C CYS A 231 -6.63 11.72 3.06
N LEU A 232 -6.79 10.54 2.45
CA LEU A 232 -7.30 9.34 3.12
C LEU A 232 -6.34 8.85 4.21
N PHE A 233 -5.03 8.81 3.94
CA PHE A 233 -4.01 8.46 4.92
C PHE A 233 -4.02 9.44 6.10
N LEU A 234 -4.14 10.74 5.84
CA LEU A 234 -4.23 11.76 6.89
C LEU A 234 -5.50 11.58 7.73
N ALA A 235 -6.65 11.33 7.10
CA ALA A 235 -7.90 11.07 7.80
C ALA A 235 -7.81 9.83 8.70
N LEU A 236 -7.26 8.73 8.17
CA LEU A 236 -7.06 7.48 8.89
C LEU A 236 -6.09 7.65 10.07
N ALA A 237 -4.94 8.29 9.82
CA ALA A 237 -3.91 8.52 10.83
C ALA A 237 -4.41 9.43 11.95
N SER A 238 -5.06 10.55 11.59
CA SER A 238 -5.57 11.53 12.55
C SER A 238 -6.69 10.92 13.40
N SER A 239 -7.62 10.19 12.76
CA SER A 239 -8.70 9.50 13.46
C SER A 239 -8.15 8.46 14.43
N GLY A 240 -7.22 7.62 13.98
CA GLY A 240 -6.59 6.63 14.83
C GLY A 240 -5.82 7.25 15.99
N TYR A 241 -4.95 8.22 15.72
CA TYR A 241 -4.17 8.93 16.75
C TYR A 241 -5.07 9.66 17.76
N SER A 242 -6.16 10.29 17.31
CA SER A 242 -7.09 11.00 18.21
C SER A 242 -7.76 10.08 19.24
N ALA A 243 -7.88 8.78 18.95
CA ALA A 243 -8.49 7.80 19.84
C ALA A 243 -7.50 7.23 20.87
N VAL A 244 -6.20 7.14 20.55
CA VAL A 244 -5.22 6.36 21.35
C VAL A 244 -3.91 7.07 21.68
N GLY A 245 -3.62 8.22 21.08
CA GLY A 245 -2.33 8.91 21.24
C GLY A 245 -1.17 8.01 20.86
N CYS A 246 -0.14 7.92 21.72
CA CYS A 246 1.04 7.11 21.48
C CYS A 246 0.86 5.58 21.69
N GLN A 247 -0.33 5.12 22.09
CA GLN A 247 -0.53 3.71 22.51
C GLN A 247 -0.54 2.72 21.34
N ILE A 248 -0.83 3.16 20.11
CA ILE A 248 -0.79 2.29 18.94
C ILE A 248 0.61 2.30 18.31
N SER A 249 1.44 1.35 18.70
CA SER A 249 2.81 1.25 18.17
C SER A 249 2.93 0.33 16.95
N GLY A 250 1.86 -0.39 16.58
CA GLY A 250 1.88 -1.46 15.57
C GLY A 250 0.83 -1.32 14.46
N ASN A 251 0.48 -2.44 13.86
CA ASN A 251 -0.56 -2.53 12.83
C ASN A 251 -1.95 -2.25 13.43
N LEU A 252 -2.78 -1.45 12.75
CA LEU A 252 -4.15 -1.12 13.17
C LEU A 252 -4.99 -2.36 13.48
N LEU A 253 -4.99 -3.35 12.59
CA LEU A 253 -5.82 -4.56 12.73
C LEU A 253 -5.40 -5.38 13.95
N PHE A 254 -4.10 -5.58 14.16
CA PHE A 254 -3.59 -6.28 15.34
C PHE A 254 -3.90 -5.54 16.64
N SER A 255 -4.04 -4.22 16.60
CA SER A 255 -4.30 -3.40 17.79
C SER A 255 -5.76 -3.46 18.24
N ILE A 256 -6.68 -3.76 17.33
CA ILE A 256 -8.13 -3.82 17.61
C ILE A 256 -8.66 -5.25 17.77
N TYR A 257 -7.89 -6.27 17.38
CA TYR A 257 -8.36 -7.64 17.43
C TYR A 257 -8.32 -8.19 18.87
N PRO A 258 -9.39 -8.85 19.34
CA PRO A 258 -9.43 -9.35 20.70
C PRO A 258 -8.50 -10.55 20.87
N ASP A 259 -7.75 -10.56 21.97
CA ASP A 259 -7.02 -11.73 22.43
C ASP A 259 -7.98 -12.89 22.72
N ALA A 260 -7.56 -14.11 22.37
CA ALA A 260 -8.41 -15.30 22.44
C ALA A 260 -8.77 -15.70 23.89
N THR A 261 -7.93 -15.34 24.86
CA THR A 261 -8.10 -15.72 26.27
C THR A 261 -8.82 -14.65 27.08
N THR A 262 -8.40 -13.39 26.92
CA THR A 262 -8.93 -12.25 27.70
C THR A 262 -10.12 -11.58 27.03
N GLY A 263 -10.26 -11.72 25.71
CA GLY A 263 -11.27 -11.01 24.91
C GLY A 263 -11.04 -9.50 24.79
N LEU A 264 -9.89 -9.00 25.27
CA LEU A 264 -9.51 -7.59 25.20
C LEU A 264 -8.58 -7.34 23.99
N SER A 265 -8.66 -6.15 23.42
CA SER A 265 -7.71 -5.69 22.41
C SER A 265 -6.35 -5.37 23.05
N ALA A 266 -5.32 -5.17 22.22
CA ALA A 266 -4.00 -4.73 22.69
C ALA A 266 -4.03 -3.37 23.41
N LEU A 267 -5.13 -2.62 23.23
CA LEU A 267 -5.37 -1.31 23.84
C LEU A 267 -6.25 -1.39 25.10
N GLY A 268 -6.64 -2.60 25.53
CA GLY A 268 -7.34 -2.84 26.79
C GLY A 268 -8.85 -2.67 26.76
N PHE A 269 -9.46 -2.39 25.59
CA PHE A 269 -10.92 -2.35 25.43
C PHE A 269 -11.46 -3.67 24.87
N LYS A 270 -12.77 -3.93 25.00
CA LYS A 270 -13.42 -5.13 24.45
C LYS A 270 -14.03 -4.83 23.06
N PRO A 271 -13.38 -5.20 21.95
CA PRO A 271 -13.88 -4.94 20.61
C PRO A 271 -15.06 -5.86 20.24
N ASN A 272 -15.87 -5.45 19.26
CA ASN A 272 -16.80 -6.37 18.60
C ASN A 272 -16.01 -7.36 17.73
N LYS A 273 -15.91 -8.61 18.20
CA LYS A 273 -15.15 -9.67 17.52
C LYS A 273 -15.61 -9.90 16.07
N GLY A 274 -16.92 -9.86 15.79
CA GLY A 274 -17.45 -10.07 14.44
C GLY A 274 -16.97 -9.01 13.46
N MET A 275 -16.96 -7.75 13.89
CA MET A 275 -16.44 -6.65 13.07
C MET A 275 -14.92 -6.73 12.90
N ALA A 276 -14.18 -7.12 13.93
CA ALA A 276 -12.74 -7.33 13.84
C ALA A 276 -12.38 -8.46 12.85
N VAL A 277 -13.13 -9.59 12.89
CA VAL A 277 -13.02 -10.68 11.93
C VAL A 277 -13.31 -10.19 10.50
N LEU A 278 -14.36 -9.39 10.33
CA LEU A 278 -14.71 -8.85 9.02
C LEU A 278 -13.61 -7.96 8.44
N ALA A 279 -13.00 -7.09 9.27
CA ALA A 279 -11.85 -6.28 8.86
C ALA A 279 -10.64 -7.14 8.45
N TYR A 280 -10.37 -8.22 9.18
CA TYR A 280 -9.31 -9.18 8.83
C TYR A 280 -9.58 -9.86 7.49
N LEU A 281 -10.81 -10.33 7.25
CA LEU A 281 -11.17 -10.98 5.98
C LEU A 281 -11.08 -10.04 4.79
N PHE A 282 -11.49 -8.78 4.93
CA PHE A 282 -11.34 -7.78 3.86
C PHE A 282 -9.88 -7.44 3.59
N MET A 283 -9.04 -7.36 4.63
CA MET A 283 -7.60 -7.20 4.44
C MET A 283 -6.96 -8.44 3.81
N GLN A 284 -7.45 -9.64 4.15
CA GLN A 284 -7.01 -10.89 3.56
C GLN A 284 -7.29 -10.92 2.05
N LEU A 285 -8.48 -10.44 1.65
CA LEU A 285 -8.85 -10.26 0.24
C LEU A 285 -7.89 -9.29 -0.46
N HIS A 286 -7.61 -8.14 0.16
CA HIS A 286 -6.65 -7.17 -0.37
C HIS A 286 -5.28 -7.79 -0.60
N ILE A 287 -4.69 -8.40 0.42
CA ILE A 287 -3.35 -8.98 0.39
C ILE A 287 -3.23 -10.03 -0.73
N THR A 288 -4.22 -10.91 -0.84
CA THR A 288 -4.25 -11.97 -1.86
C THR A 288 -4.21 -11.40 -3.28
N ILE A 289 -4.94 -10.32 -3.52
CA ILE A 289 -5.05 -9.69 -4.85
C ILE A 289 -3.83 -8.81 -5.14
N ALA A 290 -3.44 -7.97 -4.18
CA ALA A 290 -2.34 -7.04 -4.32
C ALA A 290 -0.99 -7.78 -4.51
N TYR A 291 -0.86 -8.99 -3.97
CA TYR A 291 0.31 -9.86 -4.16
C TYR A 291 0.64 -10.05 -5.65
N ALA A 292 -0.36 -10.42 -6.47
CA ALA A 292 -0.16 -10.64 -7.91
C ALA A 292 0.15 -9.34 -8.66
N VAL A 293 -0.49 -8.22 -8.28
CA VAL A 293 -0.27 -6.91 -8.91
C VAL A 293 1.17 -6.43 -8.73
N ILE A 294 1.73 -6.60 -7.54
CA ILE A 294 3.09 -6.15 -7.22
C ILE A 294 4.16 -7.05 -7.86
N LEU A 295 3.90 -8.33 -8.06
CA LEU A 295 4.82 -9.24 -8.77
C LEU A 295 4.81 -9.05 -10.28
N HIS A 296 3.78 -8.44 -10.86
CA HIS A 296 3.62 -8.32 -12.31
C HIS A 296 4.85 -7.71 -13.03
N PRO A 297 5.48 -6.63 -12.54
CA PRO A 297 6.70 -6.11 -13.17
C PRO A 297 7.87 -7.10 -13.16
N ALA A 298 8.00 -7.92 -12.12
CA ALA A 298 9.05 -8.93 -12.03
C ALA A 298 8.78 -10.09 -13.01
N PHE A 299 7.53 -10.55 -13.11
CA PHE A 299 7.14 -11.55 -14.10
C PHE A 299 7.36 -11.05 -15.53
N TYR A 300 6.98 -9.80 -15.82
CA TYR A 300 7.20 -9.20 -17.14
C TYR A 300 8.68 -9.14 -17.51
N VAL A 301 9.56 -8.81 -16.56
CA VAL A 301 11.00 -8.81 -16.78
C VAL A 301 11.53 -10.23 -16.99
N PHE A 302 11.07 -11.20 -16.20
CA PHE A 302 11.48 -12.59 -16.30
C PHE A 302 11.07 -13.23 -17.63
N GLU A 303 9.82 -13.02 -18.06
CA GLU A 303 9.32 -13.46 -19.36
C GLU A 303 10.21 -12.93 -20.49
N ARG A 304 10.59 -11.64 -20.45
CA ARG A 304 11.47 -11.02 -21.45
C ARG A 304 12.90 -11.57 -21.49
N VAL A 305 13.35 -12.23 -20.42
CA VAL A 305 14.70 -12.82 -20.35
C VAL A 305 14.69 -14.27 -20.84
N LEU A 306 13.59 -15.00 -20.62
CA LEU A 306 13.47 -16.41 -20.98
C LEU A 306 12.81 -16.67 -22.34
N LEU A 307 11.94 -15.76 -22.81
CA LEU A 307 11.17 -15.86 -24.07
C LEU A 307 11.59 -14.75 -25.04
#